data_AF-A0A831K8M8-F1
#
_entry.id   AF-A0A831K8M8-F1
#
_cell.length_a   1.000
_cell.length_b   1.000
_cell.length_c   1.000
_cell.angle_alpha   90.00
_cell.angle_beta   90.00
_cell.angle_gamma   90.00
#
_symmetry.space_group_name_H-M   'P 1'
#
loop_
_entity.id
_entity.type
_entity.pdbx_description
1 polymer ?
#
loop_
_entity_poly.entity_id
_entity_poly.type
_entity_poly.pdbx_seq_one_letter_code
_entity_poly.pdbx_strand_id
1 'polypeptide(L)'
;MDGEALFLPSVDQWYLLVKILISFLAGALIGLEREKAKTSTLKEEGEAAEFPPGVRSFGFISILGLFSITIPQILGQTIGFIEFVRIMPVAITVLAVSIIVLYSAYRLLILKEAGITTPLALSIAFAIGVLIGLDRLIEAVATSVFVTFMLATKLRIEALIRFITYEELLSMLEIGIIVFLLGPF
;
A
#
# COMPACT_ATOMS: atom_id res chain seq x y z
N MET A 1 -5.39 -25.34 -45.69
CA MET A 1 -4.28 -24.66 -44.99
C MET A 1 -4.96 -23.68 -44.08
N ASP A 2 -5.42 -24.21 -42.97
CA ASP A 2 -6.53 -23.65 -42.22
C ASP A 2 -5.91 -22.79 -41.14
N GLY A 3 -6.12 -21.48 -41.27
CA GLY A 3 -5.75 -20.52 -40.26
C GLY A 3 -6.62 -20.77 -39.03
N GLU A 4 -6.10 -21.55 -38.09
CA GLU A 4 -6.55 -21.53 -36.70
C GLU A 4 -6.34 -20.10 -36.19
N ALA A 5 -7.39 -19.30 -36.34
CA ALA A 5 -7.54 -18.06 -35.63
C ALA A 5 -7.41 -18.41 -34.14
N LEU A 6 -6.29 -17.99 -33.57
CA LEU A 6 -6.01 -18.02 -32.15
C LEU A 6 -7.12 -17.23 -31.45
N PHE A 7 -8.19 -17.91 -31.05
CA PHE A 7 -9.29 -17.33 -30.28
C PHE A 7 -8.73 -16.96 -28.91
N LEU A 8 -8.12 -15.78 -28.82
CA LEU A 8 -7.89 -15.12 -27.56
C LEU A 8 -9.29 -14.96 -26.92
N PRO A 9 -9.52 -15.47 -25.69
CA PRO A 9 -10.77 -15.20 -25.00
C PRO A 9 -10.97 -13.69 -25.00
N SER A 10 -12.18 -13.23 -25.29
CA SER A 10 -12.56 -11.83 -25.22
C SER A 10 -12.47 -11.40 -23.76
N VAL A 11 -11.27 -11.14 -23.27
CA VAL A 11 -11.06 -10.38 -22.05
C VAL A 11 -11.80 -9.08 -22.30
N ASP A 12 -12.79 -8.78 -21.47
CA ASP A 12 -13.45 -7.48 -21.52
C ASP A 12 -12.39 -6.42 -21.24
N GLN A 13 -11.80 -5.88 -22.31
CA GLN A 13 -10.69 -4.93 -22.25
C GLN A 13 -11.08 -3.72 -21.40
N TRP A 14 -12.37 -3.37 -21.48
CA TRP A 14 -13.01 -2.38 -20.62
C TRP A 14 -12.91 -2.73 -19.13
N TYR A 15 -13.23 -3.96 -18.75
CA TYR A 15 -13.18 -4.40 -17.36
C TYR A 15 -11.75 -4.39 -16.82
N LEU A 16 -10.77 -4.79 -17.64
CA LEU A 16 -9.36 -4.73 -17.29
C LEU A 16 -8.86 -3.29 -17.10
N LEU A 17 -9.26 -2.36 -17.98
CA LEU A 17 -9.00 -0.92 -17.82
C LEU A 17 -9.56 -0.38 -16.50
N VAL A 18 -10.80 -0.75 -16.16
CA VAL A 18 -11.44 -0.35 -14.90
C VAL A 18 -10.67 -0.90 -13.69
N LYS A 19 -10.24 -2.17 -13.72
CA LYS A 19 -9.41 -2.77 -12.66
C LYS A 19 -8.08 -2.03 -12.47
N ILE A 20 -7.41 -1.68 -13.55
CA ILE A 20 -6.15 -0.91 -13.51
C ILE A 20 -6.39 0.45 -12.87
N LEU A 21 -7.46 1.14 -13.27
CA LEU A 21 -7.80 2.46 -12.72
C LEU A 21 -8.13 2.37 -11.21
N ILE A 22 -8.96 1.40 -10.80
CA ILE A 22 -9.30 1.19 -9.39
C ILE A 22 -8.06 0.83 -8.59
N SER A 23 -7.19 -0.04 -9.11
CA SER A 23 -5.94 -0.42 -8.44
C SER A 23 -5.00 0.77 -8.26
N PHE A 24 -4.84 1.58 -9.31
CA PHE A 24 -4.05 2.79 -9.21
C PHE A 24 -4.62 3.74 -8.15
N LEU A 25 -5.93 4.00 -8.18
CA LEU A 25 -6.59 4.91 -7.24
C LEU A 25 -6.54 4.40 -5.80
N ALA A 26 -6.75 3.10 -5.58
CA ALA A 26 -6.68 2.48 -4.26
C ALA A 26 -5.28 2.53 -3.66
N GLY A 27 -4.23 2.32 -4.48
CA GLY A 27 -2.84 2.53 -4.05
C GLY A 27 -2.54 4.02 -3.84
N ALA A 28 -2.94 4.86 -4.78
CA ALA A 28 -2.75 6.32 -4.74
C ALA A 28 -3.35 6.97 -3.50
N LEU A 29 -4.49 6.47 -3.00
CA LEU A 29 -5.12 6.95 -1.77
C LEU A 29 -4.19 6.82 -0.55
N ILE A 30 -3.51 5.67 -0.41
CA ILE A 30 -2.51 5.44 0.64
C ILE A 30 -1.31 6.38 0.43
N GLY A 31 -0.86 6.51 -0.82
CA GLY A 31 0.25 7.39 -1.19
C GLY A 31 -0.04 8.86 -0.92
N LEU A 32 -1.29 9.31 -1.06
CA LEU A 32 -1.73 10.68 -0.79
C LEU A 32 -1.60 11.04 0.69
N GLU A 33 -2.10 10.18 1.57
CA GLU A 33 -1.93 10.40 3.01
C GLU A 33 -0.45 10.33 3.41
N ARG A 34 0.34 9.45 2.79
CA ARG A 34 1.78 9.38 3.06
C ARG A 34 2.53 10.63 2.63
N GLU A 35 2.16 11.22 1.49
CA GLU A 35 2.73 12.47 0.98
C GLU A 35 2.35 13.65 1.89
N LYS A 36 1.07 13.73 2.29
CA LYS A 36 0.55 14.74 3.21
C LYS A 36 1.17 14.65 4.61
N ALA A 37 1.34 13.43 5.14
CA ALA A 37 2.03 13.16 6.40
C ALA A 37 3.41 13.81 6.47
N LYS A 38 4.09 13.85 5.32
CA LYS A 38 5.44 14.35 5.21
C LYS A 38 5.47 15.87 5.02
N THR A 39 4.51 16.47 4.34
CA THR A 39 4.39 17.94 4.26
C THR A 39 4.22 18.58 5.64
N SER A 40 3.56 17.89 6.59
CA SER A 40 3.46 18.36 7.98
C SER A 40 4.79 18.27 8.75
N THR A 41 5.61 17.23 8.54
CA THR A 41 6.88 17.07 9.27
C THR A 41 8.04 17.84 8.62
N LEU A 42 8.06 17.98 7.28
CA LEU A 42 9.09 18.74 6.55
C LEU A 42 9.01 20.27 6.76
N LYS A 43 7.89 20.79 7.27
CA LYS A 43 7.81 22.19 7.65
C LYS A 43 8.65 22.54 8.88
N GLU A 44 9.12 21.55 9.64
CA GLU A 44 9.89 21.76 10.86
C GLU A 44 11.39 21.54 10.69
N GLU A 45 11.82 20.70 9.75
CA GLU A 45 13.24 20.40 9.52
C GLU A 45 13.60 20.80 8.08
N GLY A 46 14.20 21.99 7.96
CA GLY A 46 14.54 22.65 6.70
C GLY A 46 15.68 22.03 5.89
N GLU A 47 15.78 20.70 5.83
CA GLU A 47 16.87 20.02 5.12
C GLU A 47 16.38 19.03 4.07
N ALA A 48 17.14 19.02 2.98
CA ALA A 48 16.99 18.28 1.74
C ALA A 48 16.54 16.82 1.91
N ALA A 49 15.22 16.57 1.86
CA ALA A 49 14.70 15.20 1.89
C ALA A 49 14.20 14.82 0.50
N GLU A 50 15.02 14.10 -0.25
CA GLU A 50 14.69 13.46 -1.52
C GLU A 50 13.28 12.83 -1.50
N PHE A 51 12.58 12.95 -2.64
CA PHE A 51 11.19 12.58 -2.85
C PHE A 51 10.93 11.11 -2.44
N PRO A 52 10.32 10.85 -1.27
CA PRO A 52 9.92 9.51 -0.91
C PRO A 52 8.73 9.08 -1.76
N PRO A 53 8.42 7.77 -1.80
CA PRO A 53 7.30 7.25 -2.56
C PRO A 53 6.00 7.89 -2.07
N GLY A 54 5.38 8.68 -2.95
CA GLY A 54 4.09 9.33 -2.75
C GLY A 54 3.00 8.66 -3.59
N VAL A 55 2.02 9.44 -4.05
CA VAL A 55 0.83 8.94 -4.77
C VAL A 55 1.20 8.01 -5.94
N ARG A 56 2.21 8.38 -6.73
CA ARG A 56 2.62 7.62 -7.93
C ARG A 56 3.23 6.27 -7.60
N SER A 57 4.15 6.22 -6.65
CA SER A 57 4.84 4.98 -6.29
C SER A 57 3.87 3.95 -5.71
N PHE A 58 2.96 4.38 -4.83
CA PHE A 58 1.95 3.51 -4.26
C PHE A 58 0.92 3.04 -5.30
N GLY A 59 0.51 3.92 -6.21
CA GLY A 59 -0.36 3.56 -7.33
C GLY A 59 0.28 2.50 -8.24
N PHE A 60 1.55 2.66 -8.62
CA PHE A 60 2.25 1.68 -9.46
C PHE A 60 2.51 0.35 -8.74
N ILE A 61 2.83 0.36 -7.45
CA ILE A 61 2.98 -0.89 -6.69
C ILE A 61 1.64 -1.65 -6.60
N SER A 62 0.52 -0.95 -6.46
CA SER A 62 -0.79 -1.60 -6.52
C SER A 62 -1.05 -2.22 -7.90
N ILE A 63 -0.76 -1.50 -8.99
CA ILE A 63 -0.87 -2.07 -10.34
C ILE A 63 0.02 -3.32 -10.51
N LEU A 64 1.24 -3.32 -9.96
CA LEU A 64 2.10 -4.51 -9.98
C LEU A 64 1.46 -5.71 -9.28
N GLY A 65 0.77 -5.48 -8.16
CA GLY A 65 -0.04 -6.49 -7.48
C GLY A 65 -1.18 -7.02 -8.35
N LEU A 66 -1.91 -6.15 -9.04
CA LEU A 66 -2.95 -6.53 -9.99
C LEU A 66 -2.40 -7.42 -11.12
N PHE A 67 -1.27 -7.02 -11.69
CA PHE A 67 -0.62 -7.76 -12.78
C PHE A 67 -0.07 -9.11 -12.36
N SER A 68 0.32 -9.27 -11.09
CA SER A 68 0.75 -10.57 -10.55
C SER A 68 -0.32 -11.67 -10.66
N ILE A 69 -1.60 -11.29 -10.73
CA ILE A 69 -2.73 -12.22 -10.85
C ILE A 69 -3.31 -12.21 -12.27
N THR A 70 -3.51 -11.03 -12.84
CA THR A 70 -4.25 -10.87 -14.10
C THR A 70 -3.47 -11.40 -15.30
N ILE A 71 -2.15 -11.17 -15.36
CA ILE A 71 -1.32 -11.61 -16.50
C ILE A 71 -1.24 -13.15 -16.56
N PRO A 72 -0.96 -13.87 -15.45
CA PRO A 72 -0.95 -15.33 -15.45
C PRO A 72 -2.30 -15.95 -15.81
N GLN A 73 -3.42 -15.33 -15.42
CA GLN A 73 -4.76 -15.80 -15.79
C GLN A 73 -5.01 -15.71 -17.30
N ILE A 74 -4.63 -14.59 -17.93
CA ILE A 74 -4.80 -14.38 -19.38
C ILE A 74 -3.90 -15.35 -20.17
N LEU A 75 -2.63 -15.48 -19.78
CA LEU A 75 -1.68 -16.37 -20.47
C LEU A 75 -2.02 -17.84 -20.23
N GLY A 76 -2.48 -18.20 -19.03
CA GLY A 76 -2.82 -19.59 -18.69
C GLY A 76 -3.97 -20.16 -19.50
N GLN A 77 -4.93 -19.32 -19.90
CA GLN A 77 -6.01 -19.72 -20.80
C GLN A 77 -5.55 -19.91 -22.25
N THR A 78 -4.44 -19.28 -22.64
CA THR A 78 -4.02 -19.22 -24.06
C THR A 78 -3.00 -20.32 -24.41
N ILE A 79 -2.10 -20.69 -23.48
CA ILE A 79 -0.87 -21.43 -23.86
C ILE A 79 -0.73 -22.82 -23.24
N GLY A 80 -1.62 -23.30 -22.37
CA GLY A 80 -1.55 -24.68 -21.82
C GLY A 80 -0.29 -25.01 -21.00
N PHE A 81 0.65 -24.07 -20.85
CA PHE A 81 1.85 -24.19 -20.02
C PHE A 81 1.50 -23.95 -18.55
N ILE A 82 1.02 -25.00 -17.89
CA ILE A 82 0.69 -25.03 -16.46
C ILE A 82 1.88 -24.54 -15.59
N GLU A 83 3.11 -24.85 -15.99
CA GLU A 83 4.32 -24.40 -15.26
C GLU A 83 4.56 -22.88 -15.37
N PHE A 84 4.27 -22.26 -16.52
CA PHE A 84 4.48 -20.81 -16.72
C PHE A 84 3.48 -19.99 -15.89
N VAL A 85 2.23 -20.45 -15.81
CA VAL A 85 1.17 -19.85 -14.98
C VAL A 85 1.53 -19.89 -13.49
N ARG A 86 2.25 -20.92 -13.06
CA ARG A 86 2.62 -21.10 -11.65
C ARG A 86 3.83 -20.26 -11.23
N ILE A 87 4.81 -20.07 -12.12
CA ILE A 87 6.06 -19.36 -11.82
C ILE A 87 5.88 -17.84 -11.94
N MET A 88 5.05 -17.36 -12.86
CA MET A 88 4.92 -15.93 -13.16
C MET A 88 4.39 -15.07 -11.98
N PRO A 89 3.35 -15.46 -11.22
CA PRO A 89 2.92 -14.72 -10.02
C PRO A 89 4.04 -14.59 -8.99
N VAL A 90 4.82 -15.67 -8.81
CA VAL A 90 5.95 -15.71 -7.88
C VAL A 90 7.04 -14.75 -8.35
N ALA A 91 7.38 -14.74 -9.64
CA ALA A 91 8.38 -13.84 -10.19
C ALA A 91 7.99 -12.35 -10.03
N ILE A 92 6.73 -12.00 -10.29
CA ILE A 92 6.24 -10.61 -10.13
C ILE A 92 6.22 -10.22 -8.64
N THR A 93 5.86 -11.13 -7.75
CA THR A 93 5.91 -10.89 -6.31
C THR A 93 7.34 -10.69 -5.81
N VAL A 94 8.28 -11.53 -6.25
CA VAL A 94 9.71 -11.40 -5.93
C VAL A 94 10.27 -10.07 -6.44
N LEU A 95 9.85 -9.62 -7.63
CA LEU A 95 10.19 -8.31 -8.17
C LEU A 95 9.63 -7.17 -7.30
N ALA A 96 8.37 -7.24 -6.88
CA ALA A 96 7.79 -6.22 -6.01
C ALA A 96 8.50 -6.16 -4.65
N VAL A 97 8.77 -7.33 -4.05
CA VAL A 97 9.51 -7.43 -2.78
C VAL A 97 10.93 -6.90 -2.94
N SER A 98 11.63 -7.22 -4.02
CA SER A 98 13.00 -6.73 -4.24
C SER A 98 13.04 -5.22 -4.40
N ILE A 99 12.07 -4.60 -5.07
CA ILE A 99 11.93 -3.14 -5.15
C ILE A 99 11.72 -2.53 -3.75
N ILE A 100 10.83 -3.11 -2.94
CA ILE A 100 10.55 -2.62 -1.57
C ILE A 100 11.79 -2.77 -0.68
N VAL A 101 12.48 -3.91 -0.74
CA VAL A 101 13.70 -4.17 0.04
C VAL A 101 14.83 -3.27 -0.40
N LEU A 102 15.06 -3.09 -1.70
CA LEU A 102 16.10 -2.20 -2.23
C LEU A 102 15.84 -0.76 -1.80
N TYR A 103 14.59 -0.30 -1.88
CA TYR A 103 14.18 1.01 -1.38
C TYR A 103 14.42 1.14 0.13
N SER A 104 14.02 0.14 0.91
CA SER A 104 14.23 0.13 2.36
C SER A 104 15.71 0.13 2.74
N ALA A 105 16.53 -0.64 2.02
CA ALA A 105 17.97 -0.71 2.22
C ALA A 105 18.66 0.61 1.84
N TYR A 106 18.27 1.21 0.71
CA TYR A 106 18.74 2.53 0.30
C TYR A 106 18.46 3.57 1.39
N ARG A 107 17.22 3.62 1.89
CA ARG A 107 16.81 4.58 2.92
C ARG A 107 17.53 4.33 4.26
N LEU A 108 17.70 3.08 4.67
CA LEU A 108 18.38 2.74 5.92
C LEU A 108 19.89 3.04 5.87
N LEU A 109 20.55 2.68 4.76
CA LEU A 109 22.00 2.75 4.64
C LEU A 109 22.50 4.16 4.28
N ILE A 110 21.74 4.91 3.47
CA ILE A 110 22.19 6.21 2.94
C ILE A 110 21.56 7.37 3.70
N LEU A 111 20.25 7.32 3.96
CA LEU A 111 19.54 8.39 4.68
C LEU A 111 19.58 8.23 6.21
N LYS A 112 20.05 7.08 6.74
CA LYS A 112 20.05 6.72 8.18
C LYS A 112 18.70 6.87 8.90
N GLU A 113 17.61 7.02 8.14
CA GLU A 113 16.26 7.09 8.67
C GLU A 113 15.63 5.70 8.71
N ALA A 114 15.51 5.14 9.91
CA ALA A 114 14.75 3.93 10.13
C ALA A 114 13.25 4.27 10.19
N GLY A 115 12.49 3.97 9.14
CA GLY A 115 11.03 4.04 9.18
C GLY A 115 10.38 2.81 8.58
N ILE A 116 9.88 1.93 9.44
CA ILE A 116 9.24 0.66 9.09
C ILE A 116 7.88 0.87 8.39
N THR A 117 7.25 2.02 8.60
CA THR A 117 5.90 2.30 8.07
C THR A 117 5.87 2.48 6.54
N THR A 118 6.96 2.93 5.89
CA THR A 118 6.98 3.08 4.42
C THR A 118 7.01 1.73 3.70
N PRO A 119 7.95 0.81 4.01
CA PRO A 119 7.95 -0.52 3.39
C PRO A 119 6.66 -1.31 3.67
N LEU A 120 6.10 -1.17 4.89
CA LEU A 120 4.85 -1.82 5.27
C LEU A 120 3.67 -1.29 4.42
N ALA A 121 3.55 0.03 4.28
CA ALA A 121 2.49 0.63 3.48
C ALA A 121 2.62 0.27 1.98
N LEU A 122 3.84 0.21 1.44
CA LEU A 122 4.08 -0.26 0.07
C LEU A 122 3.67 -1.73 -0.10
N SER A 123 3.97 -2.58 0.89
CA SER A 123 3.58 -4.00 0.88
C SER A 123 2.06 -4.16 0.89
N ILE A 124 1.36 -3.33 1.67
CA ILE A 124 -0.12 -3.31 1.71
C ILE A 124 -0.70 -2.82 0.38
N ALA A 125 -0.10 -1.79 -0.25
CA ALA A 125 -0.53 -1.32 -1.57
C ALA A 125 -0.42 -2.42 -2.63
N PHE A 126 0.65 -3.22 -2.60
CA PHE A 126 0.80 -4.40 -3.44
C PHE A 126 -0.32 -5.42 -3.18
N ALA A 127 -0.58 -5.75 -1.90
CA ALA A 127 -1.62 -6.69 -1.51
C ALA A 127 -3.03 -6.24 -1.96
N ILE A 128 -3.34 -4.94 -1.91
CA ILE A 128 -4.57 -4.36 -2.45
C ILE A 128 -4.68 -4.62 -3.96
N GLY A 129 -3.58 -4.45 -4.69
CA GLY A 129 -3.51 -4.79 -6.11
C GLY A 129 -3.84 -6.25 -6.39
N VAL A 130 -3.25 -7.16 -5.60
CA VAL A 130 -3.52 -8.60 -5.68
C VAL A 130 -5.00 -8.91 -5.45
N LEU A 131 -5.64 -8.28 -4.46
CA LEU A 131 -7.08 -8.45 -4.17
C LEU A 131 -7.97 -8.01 -5.34
N ILE A 132 -7.61 -6.91 -6.02
CA ILE A 132 -8.32 -6.43 -7.22
C ILE A 132 -8.15 -7.43 -8.38
N GLY A 133 -6.95 -8.01 -8.51
CA GLY A 133 -6.69 -9.07 -9.48
C GLY A 133 -7.52 -10.34 -9.23
N LEU A 134 -7.81 -10.65 -7.97
CA LEU A 134 -8.68 -11.76 -7.56
C LEU A 134 -10.18 -11.43 -7.60
N ASP A 135 -10.58 -10.34 -8.26
CA ASP A 135 -11.97 -9.88 -8.36
C ASP A 135 -12.62 -9.47 -7.02
N ARG A 136 -11.84 -9.31 -5.94
CA ARG A 136 -12.32 -8.90 -4.61
C ARG A 136 -12.29 -7.38 -4.44
N LEU A 137 -12.97 -6.65 -5.34
CA LEU A 137 -12.94 -5.18 -5.40
C LEU A 137 -13.39 -4.51 -4.10
N ILE A 138 -14.46 -5.00 -3.47
CA ILE A 138 -15.00 -4.41 -2.24
C ILE A 138 -13.98 -4.51 -1.10
N GLU A 139 -13.34 -5.68 -0.96
CA GLU A 139 -12.33 -5.92 0.08
C GLU A 139 -11.08 -5.08 -0.16
N ALA A 140 -10.66 -4.93 -1.41
CA ALA A 140 -9.52 -4.10 -1.77
C ALA A 140 -9.75 -2.62 -1.44
N VAL A 141 -10.92 -2.07 -1.80
CA VAL A 141 -11.27 -0.68 -1.50
C VAL A 141 -11.44 -0.46 0.00
N ALA A 142 -12.14 -1.36 0.70
CA ALA A 142 -12.30 -1.27 2.15
C ALA A 142 -10.94 -1.30 2.87
N THR A 143 -10.03 -2.19 2.44
CA THR A 143 -8.67 -2.26 2.99
C THR A 143 -7.88 -0.99 2.70
N SER A 144 -7.95 -0.46 1.46
CA SER A 144 -7.30 0.81 1.11
C SER A 144 -7.77 1.96 1.99
N VAL A 145 -9.09 2.12 2.17
CA VAL A 145 -9.66 3.16 3.03
C VAL A 145 -9.26 2.97 4.48
N PHE A 146 -9.33 1.74 5.01
CA PHE A 146 -8.97 1.43 6.39
C PHE A 146 -7.49 1.71 6.67
N VAL A 147 -6.59 1.31 5.77
CA VAL A 147 -5.15 1.54 5.92
C VAL A 147 -4.83 3.03 5.83
N THR A 148 -5.45 3.72 4.88
CA THR A 148 -5.39 5.19 4.75
C THR A 148 -5.83 5.87 6.05
N PHE A 149 -6.94 5.42 6.64
CA PHE A 149 -7.44 5.93 7.92
C PHE A 149 -6.48 5.67 9.10
N MET A 150 -5.91 4.47 9.18
CA MET A 150 -4.91 4.13 10.20
C MET A 150 -3.66 5.01 10.09
N LEU A 151 -3.18 5.25 8.86
CA LEU A 151 -2.07 6.16 8.61
C LEU A 151 -2.40 7.62 8.99
N ALA A 152 -3.60 8.07 8.66
CA ALA A 152 -4.08 9.42 9.00
C ALA A 152 -4.22 9.61 10.53
N THR A 153 -4.60 8.56 11.26
CA THR A 153 -4.75 8.61 12.73
C THR A 153 -3.40 8.82 13.42
N LYS A 154 -2.33 8.17 12.93
CA LYS A 154 -0.98 8.35 13.47
C LYS A 154 -0.56 9.83 13.48
N LEU A 155 -0.84 10.56 12.41
CA LEU A 155 -0.50 11.99 12.30
C LEU A 155 -1.22 12.85 13.34
N ARG A 156 -2.50 12.55 13.61
CA ARG A 156 -3.26 13.29 14.63
C ARG A 156 -2.75 13.03 16.03
N ILE A 157 -2.35 11.79 16.32
CA ILE A 157 -1.82 11.42 17.63
C ILE A 157 -0.45 12.07 17.86
N GLU A 158 0.46 12.05 16.89
CA GLU A 158 1.76 12.73 17.01
C GLU A 158 1.60 14.25 17.20
N ALA A 159 0.65 14.87 16.48
CA ALA A 159 0.33 16.28 16.67
C ALA A 159 -0.24 16.55 18.07
N LEU A 160 -1.14 15.70 18.58
CA LEU A 160 -1.72 15.85 19.91
C LEU A 160 -0.68 15.68 21.02
N ILE A 161 0.21 14.70 20.90
CA ILE A 161 1.29 14.45 21.86
C ILE A 161 2.30 15.59 21.87
N ARG A 162 2.53 16.30 20.75
CA ARG A 162 3.40 17.49 20.74
C ARG A 162 2.85 18.66 21.56
N PHE A 163 1.54 18.74 21.73
CA PHE A 163 0.91 19.76 22.57
C PHE A 163 0.81 19.36 24.04
N ILE A 164 1.05 18.10 24.39
CA ILE A 164 0.89 17.56 25.74
C ILE A 164 2.27 17.19 26.28
N THR A 165 2.68 17.86 27.35
CA THR A 165 3.92 17.51 28.05
C THR A 165 3.81 16.12 28.70
N TYR A 166 4.95 15.45 28.92
CA TYR A 166 4.97 14.11 29.51
C TYR A 166 4.28 14.06 30.89
N GLU A 167 4.41 15.15 31.65
CA GLU A 167 3.78 15.33 32.96
C GLU A 167 2.25 15.42 32.86
N GLU A 168 1.73 16.13 31.86
CA GLU A 168 0.30 16.21 31.58
C GLU A 168 -0.28 14.87 31.10
N LEU A 169 0.47 14.14 30.26
CA LEU A 169 0.09 12.80 29.81
C LEU A 169 -0.03 11.84 31.00
N LEU A 170 0.95 11.86 31.91
CA LEU A 170 0.95 11.04 33.11
C LEU A 170 -0.21 11.40 34.04
N SER A 171 -0.48 12.70 34.20
CA SER A 171 -1.59 13.20 35.01
C SER A 171 -2.96 12.79 34.43
N MET A 172 -3.13 12.88 33.12
CA MET A 172 -4.36 12.41 32.44
C MET A 172 -4.53 10.90 32.59
N LEU A 173 -3.45 10.12 32.51
CA LEU A 173 -3.50 8.68 32.69
C LEU A 173 -3.85 8.30 34.13
N GLU A 174 -3.29 9.00 35.12
CA GLU A 174 -3.57 8.79 36.54
C GLU A 174 -5.04 9.09 36.87
N ILE A 175 -5.57 10.22 36.37
CA ILE A 175 -7.00 10.55 36.46
C ILE A 175 -7.85 9.50 35.75
N GLY A 176 -7.43 9.04 34.56
CA GLY A 176 -8.11 7.98 33.81
C GLY A 176 -8.18 6.67 34.58
N ILE A 177 -7.10 6.27 35.27
CA ILE A 177 -7.04 5.09 36.13
C ILE A 177 -7.95 5.26 37.35
N ILE A 178 -7.96 6.43 37.98
CA ILE A 178 -8.85 6.74 39.10
C ILE A 178 -10.31 6.64 38.68
N VAL A 179 -10.69 7.25 37.55
CA VAL A 179 -12.05 7.14 37.00
C VAL A 179 -12.36 5.70 36.58
N PHE A 180 -11.37 4.95 36.08
CA PHE A 180 -11.56 3.55 35.69
C PHE A 180 -11.67 2.59 36.90
N LEU A 181 -11.13 2.93 38.06
CA LEU A 181 -11.21 2.09 39.27
C LEU A 181 -12.31 2.51 40.23
N LEU A 182 -12.54 3.82 40.35
CA LEU A 182 -13.41 4.45 41.35
C LEU A 182 -14.60 5.19 40.72
N GLY A 183 -14.61 5.34 39.40
CA GLY A 183 -15.75 5.91 38.69
C GLY A 183 -17.00 5.04 38.89
N PRO A 184 -18.19 5.64 38.76
CA PRO A 184 -19.43 4.92 38.98
C PRO A 184 -19.61 3.91 37.85
N PHE A 185 -19.31 2.65 38.14
CA PHE A 185 -19.83 1.48 37.45
C PHE A 185 -21.02 0.95 38.25
#